data_AF-A0A6I8NUJ4-F1
#
_entry.id   AF-A0A6I8NUJ4-F1
#
_cell.length_a   1.000
_cell.length_b   1.000
_cell.length_c   1.000
_cell.angle_alpha   90.00
_cell.angle_beta   90.00
_cell.angle_gamma   90.00
#
_symmetry.space_group_name_H-M   'P 1'
#
loop_
_entity.id
_entity.type
_entity.pdbx_description
1 polymer ?
#
loop_
_entity_poly.entity_id
_entity_poly.type
_entity_poly.pdbx_seq_one_letter_code
_entity_poly.pdbx_strand_id
1 'polypeptide(L)'
;MKFKAEVQEQPGADQGQPALPGPEALQQQQRGHIEDYSGMAVSWSQFNRENLPGRNYTFWQWFDGVMDVLKKHLKPHWNDGAILGFVNKQQAHDLLINKPDGTFLLRFSDSEIGGITIAWKFDSERMFWNLMPFTTRDFSIRSLADRLGDLSYLIYVFPDRPKDEVFSKYYTPVLSKTVDGYVKPQIKQVVPEFANASSDSAGGGATYMDQAQSPNVCSQSHYNMYPTK
;
A
#
# COMPACT_ATOMS: atom_id res chain seq x y z
N MET A 1 18.89 -13.20 11.65
CA MET A 1 19.96 -13.55 10.68
C MET A 1 19.44 -13.72 9.25
N LYS A 2 18.38 -14.49 8.97
CA LYS A 2 17.82 -14.61 7.60
C LYS A 2 17.44 -13.25 6.98
N PHE A 3 16.61 -12.45 7.66
CA PHE A 3 16.15 -11.16 7.13
C PHE A 3 17.31 -10.25 6.68
N LYS A 4 18.30 -10.01 7.54
CA LYS A 4 19.47 -9.17 7.20
C LYS A 4 20.36 -9.77 6.10
N ALA A 5 20.58 -11.08 6.11
CA ALA A 5 21.37 -11.77 5.08
C ALA A 5 20.68 -11.75 3.70
N GLU A 6 19.36 -11.70 3.71
CA GLU A 6 18.51 -11.86 2.54
C GLU A 6 18.07 -10.52 1.93
N VAL A 7 18.02 -9.47 2.74
CA VAL A 7 17.78 -8.08 2.31
C VAL A 7 19.06 -7.39 1.85
N GLN A 8 20.24 -7.93 2.18
CA GLN A 8 21.55 -7.42 1.75
C GLN A 8 21.66 -5.90 1.97
N GLU A 9 21.66 -5.51 3.25
CA GLU A 9 22.06 -4.16 3.65
C GLU A 9 23.53 -3.96 3.23
N GLN A 10 23.81 -3.02 2.32
CA GLN A 10 25.19 -2.62 2.03
C GLN A 10 25.65 -1.58 3.05
N PRO A 11 26.86 -1.71 3.63
CA PRO A 11 27.49 -0.63 4.37
C PRO A 11 28.10 0.36 3.37
N GLY A 12 27.36 1.43 3.07
CA GLY A 12 27.86 2.55 2.27
C GLY A 12 28.47 3.62 3.16
N ALA A 13 29.80 3.64 3.24
CA ALA A 13 30.55 4.80 3.72
C ALA A 13 30.55 5.88 2.63
N ASP A 14 30.09 7.10 2.93
CA ASP A 14 30.61 8.30 2.27
C ASP A 14 30.44 9.54 3.16
N GLN A 15 31.50 10.35 3.23
CA GLN A 15 31.61 11.56 4.04
C GLN A 15 30.86 12.72 3.37
N GLY A 16 30.02 13.44 4.13
CA GLY A 16 29.73 14.85 3.83
C GLY A 16 28.29 15.27 3.54
N GLN A 17 27.25 14.49 3.88
CA GLN A 17 25.85 14.96 3.84
C GLN A 17 25.24 15.00 5.24
N PRO A 18 24.29 15.91 5.54
CA PRO A 18 23.58 15.90 6.82
C PRO A 18 22.92 14.53 6.97
N ALA A 19 23.36 13.81 8.00
CA ALA A 19 22.99 12.42 8.23
C ALA A 19 21.47 12.31 8.42
N LEU A 20 20.78 11.81 7.39
CA LEU A 20 19.43 11.31 7.56
C LEU A 20 19.47 10.21 8.62
N PRO A 21 18.58 10.22 9.63
CA PRO A 21 18.51 9.15 10.60
C PRO A 21 18.27 7.83 9.86
N GLY A 22 19.26 6.94 9.91
CA GLY A 22 19.19 5.63 9.27
C GLY A 22 18.04 4.78 9.85
N PRO A 23 17.70 3.65 9.22
CA PRO A 23 16.65 2.75 9.70
C PRO A 23 16.84 2.33 11.17
N GLU A 24 18.08 2.32 11.68
CA GLU A 24 18.39 2.06 13.09
C GLU A 24 17.82 3.11 14.05
N ALA A 25 17.81 4.39 13.68
CA ALA A 25 17.25 5.47 14.51
C ALA A 25 15.71 5.39 14.57
N LEU A 26 15.05 5.04 13.45
CA LEU A 26 13.63 4.69 13.44
C LEU A 26 13.32 3.46 14.31
N GLN A 27 14.20 2.46 14.28
CA GLN A 27 14.06 1.22 15.04
C GLN A 27 14.31 1.43 16.54
N GLN A 28 15.15 2.40 16.92
CA GLN A 28 15.41 2.73 18.32
C GLN A 28 14.21 3.39 19.00
N GLN A 29 13.40 4.15 18.26
CA GLN A 29 12.14 4.71 18.73
C GLN A 29 11.04 3.63 18.94
N GLN A 30 11.21 2.43 18.39
CA GLN A 30 10.32 1.27 18.58
C GLN A 30 10.66 0.41 19.80
N ARG A 31 11.75 0.70 20.55
CA ARG A 31 12.15 -0.10 21.72
C ARG A 31 11.25 0.04 22.96
N GLY A 32 10.21 0.88 22.91
CA GLY A 32 9.31 1.11 24.05
C GLY A 32 8.36 -0.05 24.38
N HIS A 33 8.23 -1.07 23.52
CA HIS A 33 7.31 -2.20 23.73
C HIS A 33 7.95 -3.52 23.27
N ILE A 34 9.08 -3.88 23.85
CA ILE A 34 9.57 -5.26 23.78
C ILE A 34 8.99 -5.95 25.01
N GLU A 35 7.81 -6.58 24.87
CA GLU A 35 7.46 -7.65 25.82
C GLU A 35 8.59 -8.67 25.77
N ASP A 36 8.99 -9.17 26.94
CA ASP A 36 10.18 -10.01 27.10
C ASP A 36 9.94 -11.41 26.50
N TYR A 37 9.93 -11.50 25.16
CA TYR A 37 9.77 -12.73 24.41
C TYR A 37 11.05 -13.58 24.39
N SER A 38 12.09 -13.18 25.14
CA SER A 38 13.40 -13.83 25.19
C SER A 38 13.35 -15.31 25.59
N GLY A 39 12.27 -15.74 26.25
CA GLY A 39 11.99 -17.14 26.61
C GLY A 39 10.87 -17.83 25.83
N MET A 40 10.26 -17.17 24.83
CA MET A 40 9.12 -17.74 24.11
C MET A 40 9.62 -18.72 23.02
N ALA A 41 9.51 -20.02 23.28
CA ALA A 41 9.83 -21.05 22.31
C ALA A 41 8.68 -21.21 21.30
N VAL A 42 9.01 -21.17 20.01
CA VAL A 42 8.09 -21.44 18.91
C VAL A 42 8.39 -22.84 18.37
N SER A 43 7.37 -23.70 18.30
CA SER A 43 7.54 -25.04 17.74
C SER A 43 7.69 -24.99 16.21
N TRP A 44 8.29 -26.03 15.62
CA TRP A 44 8.33 -26.15 14.15
C TRP A 44 6.93 -26.23 13.54
N SER A 45 5.96 -26.84 14.25
CA SER A 45 4.59 -26.90 13.78
C SER A 45 3.98 -25.50 13.73
N GLN A 46 4.14 -24.68 14.76
CA GLN A 46 3.69 -23.29 14.78
C GLN A 46 4.36 -22.43 13.70
N PHE A 47 5.61 -22.74 13.35
CA PHE A 47 6.37 -21.99 12.34
C PHE A 47 5.94 -22.29 10.89
N ASN A 48 5.71 -23.56 10.54
CA ASN A 48 5.51 -23.95 9.13
C ASN A 48 4.56 -25.15 8.91
N ARG A 49 3.70 -25.50 9.87
CA ARG A 49 2.65 -26.52 9.67
C ARG A 49 1.26 -26.07 10.08
N GLU A 50 1.18 -25.32 11.17
CA GLU A 50 -0.05 -24.76 11.69
C GLU A 50 -0.35 -23.46 10.95
N ASN A 51 -1.60 -23.30 10.55
CA ASN A 51 -2.06 -22.07 9.93
C ASN A 51 -2.18 -20.97 10.98
N LEU A 52 -1.92 -19.73 10.57
CA LEU A 52 -2.15 -18.57 11.42
C LEU A 52 -3.64 -18.47 11.80
N PRO A 53 -3.97 -17.99 13.01
CA PRO A 53 -5.36 -17.83 13.44
C PRO A 53 -6.18 -17.02 12.42
N GLY A 54 -7.30 -17.59 11.97
CA GLY A 54 -8.18 -16.96 10.98
C GLY A 54 -7.63 -16.94 9.54
N ARG A 55 -6.55 -17.68 9.25
CA ARG A 55 -5.93 -17.77 7.92
C ARG A 55 -5.81 -19.22 7.43
N ASN A 56 -5.58 -19.35 6.13
CA ASN A 56 -5.36 -20.63 5.44
C ASN A 56 -3.89 -20.84 5.04
N TYR A 57 -2.96 -20.11 5.68
CA TYR A 57 -1.53 -20.19 5.44
C TYR A 57 -0.73 -20.15 6.75
N THR A 58 0.48 -20.71 6.72
CA THR A 58 1.41 -20.76 7.85
C THR A 58 2.17 -19.44 8.03
N PHE A 59 2.80 -19.27 9.18
CA PHE A 59 3.71 -18.13 9.41
C PHE A 59 4.82 -18.08 8.36
N TRP A 60 5.46 -19.22 8.06
CA TRP A 60 6.54 -19.26 7.07
C TRP A 60 6.07 -18.85 5.67
N GLN A 61 4.90 -19.31 5.22
CA GLN A 61 4.35 -18.92 3.92
C GLN A 61 4.11 -17.40 3.83
N TRP A 62 3.57 -16.81 4.91
CA TRP A 62 3.40 -15.37 4.99
C TRP A 62 4.75 -14.64 4.95
N PHE A 63 5.71 -15.07 5.78
CA PHE A 63 7.03 -14.45 5.87
C PHE A 63 7.81 -14.56 4.56
N ASP A 64 7.75 -15.70 3.89
CA ASP A 64 8.38 -15.93 2.58
C ASP A 64 7.75 -15.02 1.51
N GLY A 65 6.42 -14.87 1.50
CA GLY A 65 5.74 -13.90 0.63
C GLY A 65 6.17 -12.45 0.88
N VAL A 66 6.35 -12.08 2.15
CA VAL A 66 6.90 -10.76 2.53
C VAL A 66 8.34 -10.61 2.01
N MET A 67 9.20 -11.62 2.15
CA MET A 67 10.56 -11.57 1.59
C MET A 67 10.54 -11.42 0.06
N ASP A 68 9.63 -12.12 -0.62
CA ASP A 68 9.52 -12.11 -2.07
C ASP A 68 9.15 -10.71 -2.60
N VAL A 69 8.11 -10.09 -2.07
CA VAL A 69 7.70 -8.73 -2.46
C VAL A 69 8.79 -7.70 -2.11
N LEU A 70 9.44 -7.88 -0.96
CA LEU A 70 10.49 -7.00 -0.49
C LEU A 70 11.66 -6.98 -1.47
N LYS A 71 12.17 -8.17 -1.82
CA LYS A 71 13.31 -8.30 -2.74
C LYS A 71 13.00 -7.82 -4.15
N LYS A 72 11.81 -8.15 -4.67
CA LYS A 72 11.47 -7.89 -6.07
C LYS A 72 11.13 -6.43 -6.34
N HIS A 73 10.43 -5.77 -5.42
CA HIS A 73 9.85 -4.44 -5.69
C HIS A 73 10.21 -3.36 -4.68
N LEU A 74 10.56 -3.74 -3.44
CA LEU A 74 10.62 -2.77 -2.34
C LEU A 74 12.02 -2.60 -1.74
N LYS A 75 13.03 -3.33 -2.22
CA LYS A 75 14.39 -3.30 -1.69
C LYS A 75 14.97 -1.89 -1.54
N PRO A 76 14.86 -0.97 -2.53
CA PRO A 76 15.36 0.39 -2.38
C PRO A 76 14.62 1.17 -1.28
N HIS A 77 13.29 1.07 -1.25
CA HIS A 77 12.43 1.71 -0.25
C HIS A 77 12.68 1.19 1.17
N TRP A 78 12.99 -0.10 1.31
CA TRP A 78 13.35 -0.71 2.58
C TRP A 78 14.69 -0.19 3.10
N ASN A 79 15.71 -0.14 2.23
CA ASN A 79 17.05 0.32 2.59
C ASN A 79 17.06 1.81 2.99
N ASP A 80 16.20 2.63 2.38
CA ASP A 80 16.00 4.03 2.76
C ASP A 80 15.14 4.21 4.04
N GLY A 81 14.71 3.11 4.66
CA GLY A 81 13.85 3.13 5.82
C GLY A 81 12.46 3.70 5.55
N ALA A 82 12.00 3.77 4.29
CA ALA A 82 10.67 4.28 3.94
C ALA A 82 9.54 3.34 4.38
N ILE A 83 9.86 2.06 4.58
CA ILE A 83 8.92 1.01 4.98
C ILE A 83 9.15 0.64 6.44
N LEU A 84 8.08 0.74 7.24
CA LEU A 84 8.11 0.30 8.64
C LEU A 84 7.99 -1.23 8.75
N GLY A 85 7.17 -1.82 7.86
CA GLY A 85 7.12 -3.26 7.63
C GLY A 85 6.37 -4.03 8.71
N PHE A 86 7.08 -4.52 9.72
CA PHE A 86 6.57 -5.47 10.71
C PHE A 86 5.80 -4.75 11.83
N VAL A 87 4.65 -4.19 11.48
CA VAL A 87 3.78 -3.47 12.40
C VAL A 87 2.34 -3.90 12.15
N ASN A 88 1.65 -4.32 13.22
CA ASN A 88 0.27 -4.76 13.12
C ASN A 88 -0.70 -3.56 12.98
N LYS A 89 -1.97 -3.83 12.68
CA LYS A 89 -2.98 -2.77 12.49
C LYS A 89 -3.13 -1.85 13.71
N GLN A 90 -3.07 -2.39 14.92
CA GLN A 90 -3.25 -1.63 16.16
C GLN A 90 -2.03 -0.73 16.44
N GLN A 91 -0.82 -1.29 16.34
CA GLN A 91 0.41 -0.53 16.49
C GLN A 91 0.51 0.60 15.45
N ALA A 92 0.10 0.35 14.20
CA ALA A 92 0.07 1.38 13.18
C ALA A 92 -0.89 2.52 13.53
N HIS A 93 -2.07 2.19 14.07
CA HIS A 93 -3.02 3.17 14.58
C HIS A 93 -2.41 4.01 15.71
N ASP A 94 -1.80 3.37 16.70
CA ASP A 94 -1.26 4.05 17.88
C ASP A 94 -0.04 4.93 17.54
N LEU A 95 0.74 4.55 16.53
CA LEU A 95 1.85 5.37 16.02
C LEU A 95 1.37 6.62 15.25
N LEU A 96 0.21 6.54 14.60
CA LEU A 96 -0.33 7.61 13.75
C LEU A 96 -1.32 8.53 14.46
N ILE A 97 -1.98 8.09 15.55
CA ILE A 97 -3.03 8.87 16.21
C ILE A 97 -2.56 10.26 16.68
N ASN A 98 -1.31 10.36 17.14
CA ASN A 98 -0.71 11.59 17.65
C ASN A 98 0.13 12.35 16.59
N LYS A 99 0.06 11.95 15.32
CA LYS A 99 0.79 12.55 14.21
C LYS A 99 -0.07 13.55 13.42
N PRO A 100 0.54 14.50 12.69
CA PRO A 100 -0.18 15.44 11.84
C PRO A 100 -0.91 14.72 10.71
N ASP A 101 -1.94 15.35 10.16
CA ASP A 101 -2.76 14.74 9.12
C ASP A 101 -2.01 14.57 7.81
N GLY A 102 -2.39 13.52 7.08
CA GLY A 102 -1.64 13.08 5.92
C GLY A 102 -0.33 12.34 6.27
N THR A 103 -0.05 12.11 7.57
CA THR A 103 1.01 11.17 7.96
C THR A 103 0.57 9.74 7.67
N PHE A 104 1.45 8.99 7.04
CA PHE A 104 1.23 7.60 6.67
C PHE A 104 2.44 6.73 6.97
N LEU A 105 2.20 5.43 7.05
CA LEU A 105 3.24 4.42 7.14
C LEU A 105 2.91 3.23 6.24
N LEU A 106 3.95 2.51 5.87
CA LEU A 106 3.87 1.29 5.10
C LEU A 106 4.11 0.09 6.02
N ARG A 107 3.19 -0.86 6.01
CA ARG A 107 3.28 -2.09 6.82
C ARG A 107 2.92 -3.31 5.99
N PHE A 108 3.49 -4.45 6.34
CA PHE A 108 3.11 -5.72 5.74
C PHE A 108 1.71 -6.10 6.20
N SER A 109 0.94 -6.69 5.29
CA SER A 109 -0.42 -7.12 5.56
C SER A 109 -0.39 -8.46 6.27
N ASP A 110 -1.02 -8.53 7.44
CA ASP A 110 -1.27 -9.78 8.16
C ASP A 110 -2.40 -10.60 7.49
N SER A 111 -3.09 -10.01 6.51
CA SER A 111 -4.22 -10.62 5.81
C SER A 111 -3.89 -11.21 4.45
N GLU A 112 -2.88 -10.67 3.80
CA GLU A 112 -2.55 -10.96 2.41
C GLU A 112 -1.08 -11.39 2.34
N ILE A 113 -0.82 -12.58 1.81
CA ILE A 113 0.56 -13.08 1.65
C ILE A 113 1.31 -12.16 0.68
N GLY A 114 2.47 -11.65 1.11
CA GLY A 114 3.27 -10.72 0.30
C GLY A 114 2.56 -9.39 0.03
N GLY A 115 1.52 -9.06 0.80
CA GLY A 115 0.81 -7.79 0.71
C GLY A 115 1.50 -6.70 1.52
N ILE A 116 1.57 -5.48 0.98
CA ILE A 116 1.93 -4.27 1.72
C ILE A 116 0.77 -3.28 1.67
N THR A 117 0.42 -2.71 2.82
CA THR A 117 -0.69 -1.76 2.94
C THR A 117 -0.18 -0.39 3.37
N ILE A 118 -0.92 0.65 2.95
CA ILE A 118 -0.70 2.03 3.35
C ILE A 118 -1.71 2.33 4.46
N ALA A 119 -1.22 2.70 5.64
CA ALA A 119 -2.03 3.19 6.74
C ALA A 119 -1.81 4.69 6.91
N TRP A 120 -2.87 5.47 7.04
CA TRP A 120 -2.78 6.93 7.24
C TRP A 120 -3.89 7.46 8.15
N LYS A 121 -3.66 8.65 8.68
CA LYS A 121 -4.62 9.41 9.49
C LYS A 121 -5.08 10.66 8.75
N PHE A 122 -6.35 11.03 8.92
CA PHE A 122 -6.92 12.30 8.48
C PHE A 122 -7.81 12.93 9.56
N ASP A 123 -7.80 14.27 9.66
CA ASP A 123 -8.24 15.03 10.85
C ASP A 123 -9.75 14.99 11.10
N SER A 124 -10.57 14.74 10.08
CA SER A 124 -11.98 15.13 10.15
C SER A 124 -12.73 14.48 11.31
N GLU A 125 -12.43 13.22 11.69
CA GLU A 125 -13.07 12.53 12.83
C GLU A 125 -12.20 11.39 13.44
N ARG A 126 -10.87 11.57 13.56
CA ARG A 126 -9.93 10.47 13.92
C ARG A 126 -10.09 9.23 13.02
N MET A 127 -10.32 9.44 11.73
CA MET A 127 -10.50 8.33 10.82
C MET A 127 -9.13 7.75 10.45
N PHE A 128 -8.85 6.57 10.97
CA PHE A 128 -7.67 5.77 10.64
C PHE A 128 -8.00 4.82 9.49
N TRP A 129 -7.29 5.00 8.38
CA TRP A 129 -7.57 4.26 7.15
C TRP A 129 -6.43 3.32 6.80
N ASN A 130 -6.79 2.18 6.20
CA ASN A 130 -5.83 1.24 5.62
C ASN A 130 -6.31 0.92 4.21
N LEU A 131 -5.42 1.07 3.22
CA LEU A 131 -5.72 0.65 1.87
C LEU A 131 -5.71 -0.86 1.77
N MET A 132 -6.42 -1.37 0.75
CA MET A 132 -6.28 -2.76 0.36
C MET A 132 -4.79 -3.06 0.09
N PRO A 133 -4.25 -4.19 0.59
CA PRO A 133 -2.85 -4.53 0.40
C PRO A 133 -2.49 -4.64 -1.08
N PHE A 134 -1.34 -4.10 -1.45
CA PHE A 134 -0.73 -4.27 -2.76
C PHE A 134 0.18 -5.50 -2.75
N THR A 135 0.09 -6.28 -3.81
CA THR A 135 0.87 -7.49 -4.03
C THR A 135 1.89 -7.29 -5.17
N THR A 136 2.76 -8.27 -5.39
CA THR A 136 3.65 -8.36 -6.56
C THR A 136 2.94 -8.10 -7.90
N ARG A 137 1.66 -8.51 -8.02
CA ARG A 137 0.87 -8.25 -9.24
C ARG A 137 0.58 -6.76 -9.42
N ASP A 138 0.27 -6.06 -8.34
CA ASP A 138 -0.02 -4.63 -8.36
C ASP A 138 1.21 -3.80 -8.70
N PHE A 139 2.38 -4.21 -8.20
CA PHE A 139 3.66 -3.56 -8.48
C PHE A 139 4.18 -3.81 -9.90
N SER A 140 3.76 -4.90 -10.54
CA SER A 140 4.00 -5.13 -11.96
C SER A 140 3.25 -4.14 -12.86
N ILE A 141 2.10 -3.60 -12.40
CA ILE A 141 1.29 -2.63 -13.15
C ILE A 141 1.81 -1.21 -12.92
N ARG A 142 2.09 -0.86 -11.66
CA ARG A 142 2.56 0.48 -11.27
C ARG A 142 3.37 0.37 -9.98
N SER A 143 4.52 1.05 -9.94
CA SER A 143 5.42 1.01 -8.80
C SER A 143 4.77 1.56 -7.51
N LEU A 144 5.32 1.18 -6.35
CA LEU A 144 4.86 1.71 -5.07
C LEU A 144 4.99 3.25 -5.01
N ALA A 145 6.12 3.79 -5.48
CA ALA A 145 6.38 5.22 -5.45
C ALA A 145 5.35 5.98 -6.31
N ASP A 146 5.09 5.54 -7.54
CA ASP A 146 4.12 6.21 -8.41
C ASP A 146 2.70 6.17 -7.82
N ARG A 147 2.32 5.06 -7.18
CA ARG A 147 1.04 4.93 -6.47
C ARG A 147 0.92 5.89 -5.29
N LEU A 148 2.00 6.09 -4.52
CA LEU A 148 2.05 7.05 -3.42
C LEU A 148 2.04 8.50 -3.94
N GLY A 149 2.67 8.75 -5.08
CA GLY A 149 2.68 10.04 -5.75
C GLY A 149 1.28 10.47 -6.20
N ASP A 150 0.46 9.52 -6.66
CA ASP A 150 -0.93 9.79 -7.08
C ASP A 150 -1.84 10.21 -5.92
N LEU A 151 -1.52 9.82 -4.68
CA LEU A 151 -2.29 10.14 -3.49
C LEU A 151 -1.80 11.46 -2.86
N SER A 152 -2.38 12.58 -3.30
CA SER A 152 -1.98 13.93 -2.86
C SER A 152 -2.19 14.19 -1.37
N TYR A 153 -3.18 13.57 -0.75
CA TYR A 153 -3.47 13.70 0.69
C TYR A 153 -2.45 12.96 1.59
N LEU A 154 -1.55 12.16 1.01
CA LEU A 154 -0.41 11.59 1.73
C LEU A 154 0.76 12.57 1.67
N ILE A 155 1.17 13.07 2.83
CA ILE A 155 2.10 14.20 2.94
C ILE A 155 3.39 13.77 3.64
N TYR A 156 3.29 13.04 4.75
CA TYR A 156 4.44 12.69 5.59
C TYR A 156 4.59 11.18 5.74
N VAL A 157 5.79 10.66 5.49
CA VAL A 157 6.20 9.30 5.83
C VAL A 157 6.58 9.29 7.30
N PHE A 158 5.95 8.42 8.09
CA PHE A 158 6.29 8.24 9.50
C PHE A 158 7.81 8.03 9.68
N PRO A 159 8.44 8.65 10.70
CA PRO A 159 7.82 9.47 11.76
C PRO A 159 7.43 10.91 11.39
N ASP A 160 8.10 11.53 10.41
CA ASP A 160 8.03 12.99 10.14
C ASP A 160 8.82 13.41 8.88
N ARG A 161 8.99 12.51 7.90
CA ARG A 161 9.69 12.84 6.65
C ARG A 161 8.71 13.26 5.54
N PRO A 162 8.96 14.31 4.77
CA PRO A 162 8.14 14.66 3.61
C PRO A 162 8.10 13.51 2.58
N LYS A 163 6.91 13.22 2.03
CA LYS A 163 6.72 12.17 1.00
C LYS A 163 7.68 12.33 -0.17
N ASP A 164 7.78 13.55 -0.69
CA ASP A 164 8.60 13.81 -1.87
C ASP A 164 10.09 13.69 -1.58
N GLU A 165 10.55 13.95 -0.35
CA GLU A 165 11.95 13.69 0.02
C GLU A 165 12.30 12.20 -0.07
N VAL A 166 11.36 11.34 0.35
CA VAL A 166 11.57 9.88 0.41
C VAL A 166 11.35 9.22 -0.95
N PHE A 167 10.32 9.63 -1.70
CA PHE A 167 9.85 8.92 -2.90
C PHE A 167 10.16 9.60 -4.23
N SER A 168 10.56 10.88 -4.26
CA SER A 168 10.79 11.61 -5.53
C SER A 168 11.79 10.92 -6.45
N LYS A 169 12.85 10.35 -5.90
CA LYS A 169 13.88 9.60 -6.65
C LYS A 169 13.37 8.33 -7.32
N TYR A 170 12.20 7.83 -6.90
CA TYR A 170 11.59 6.60 -7.41
C TYR A 170 10.41 6.85 -8.35
N TYR A 171 10.00 8.11 -8.55
CA TYR A 171 8.92 8.43 -9.48
C TYR A 171 9.35 8.19 -10.92
N THR A 172 8.48 7.54 -11.68
CA THR A 172 8.69 7.33 -13.10
C THR A 172 8.55 8.67 -13.83
N PRO A 173 9.58 9.14 -14.57
CA PRO A 173 9.48 10.38 -15.33
C PRO A 173 8.32 10.32 -16.31
N VAL A 174 7.52 11.39 -16.36
CA VAL A 174 6.46 11.50 -17.36
C VAL A 174 7.11 11.69 -18.73
N LEU A 175 7.25 10.59 -19.48
CA LEU A 175 7.63 10.61 -20.90
C LEU A 175 6.45 11.12 -21.72
N SER A 176 6.23 12.44 -21.67
CA SER A 176 5.23 13.16 -22.48
C SER A 176 5.79 13.50 -23.87
N LYS A 177 6.32 12.51 -24.60
CA LYS A 177 6.56 12.71 -26.02
C LYS A 177 5.32 12.24 -26.76
N THR A 178 4.57 13.21 -27.28
CA THR A 178 3.56 12.95 -28.31
C THR A 178 4.29 12.32 -29.50
N VAL A 179 3.96 11.08 -29.80
CA VAL A 179 4.39 10.45 -31.04
C VAL A 179 3.17 10.51 -31.95
N ASP A 180 3.28 11.31 -33.01
CA ASP A 180 2.35 11.29 -34.14
C ASP A 180 0.88 11.58 -33.77
N GLY A 181 0.64 12.59 -32.92
CA GLY A 181 -0.72 13.02 -32.53
C GLY A 181 -1.43 12.13 -31.51
N TYR A 182 -0.84 10.98 -31.12
CA TYR A 182 -1.38 10.13 -30.06
C TYR A 182 -0.89 10.56 -28.67
N VAL A 183 -1.84 10.75 -27.74
CA VAL A 183 -1.56 10.99 -26.33
C VAL A 183 -1.65 9.66 -25.58
N LYS A 184 -0.56 9.27 -24.91
CA LYS A 184 -0.52 8.02 -24.15
C LYS A 184 -1.38 8.14 -22.86
N PRO A 185 -2.37 7.26 -22.64
CA PRO A 185 -3.17 7.30 -21.42
C PRO A 185 -2.31 6.95 -20.19
N GLN A 186 -2.60 7.58 -19.06
CA GLN A 186 -1.93 7.34 -17.78
C GLN A 186 -2.89 6.73 -16.76
N ILE A 187 -2.51 5.59 -16.18
CA ILE A 187 -3.20 5.00 -15.04
C ILE A 187 -2.80 5.79 -13.79
N LYS A 188 -3.75 6.18 -12.94
CA LYS A 188 -3.50 6.80 -11.64
C LYS A 188 -4.25 6.08 -10.54
N GLN A 189 -3.63 6.01 -9.36
CA GLN A 189 -4.30 5.51 -8.16
C GLN A 189 -5.19 6.61 -7.57
N VAL A 190 -6.46 6.27 -7.34
CA VAL A 190 -7.45 7.17 -6.70
C VAL A 190 -8.22 6.42 -5.63
N VAL A 191 -8.54 7.11 -4.54
CA VAL A 191 -9.45 6.59 -3.50
C VAL A 191 -10.70 7.46 -3.55
N PRO A 192 -11.85 6.94 -4.01
CA PRO A 192 -13.03 7.76 -4.34
C PRO A 192 -13.47 8.72 -3.23
N GLU A 193 -13.40 8.28 -1.97
CA GLU A 193 -13.80 9.07 -0.80
C GLU A 193 -12.86 10.25 -0.51
N PHE A 194 -11.61 10.19 -0.96
CA PHE A 194 -10.59 11.23 -0.74
C PHE A 194 -10.25 12.03 -2.01
N ALA A 195 -10.72 11.60 -3.18
CA ALA A 195 -10.48 12.30 -4.44
C ALA A 195 -11.17 13.67 -4.50
N ASN A 196 -12.24 13.87 -3.73
CA ASN A 196 -13.02 15.12 -3.71
C ASN A 196 -12.56 16.12 -2.62
N ALA A 197 -11.68 15.72 -1.70
CA ALA A 197 -11.23 16.60 -0.60
C ALA A 197 -10.21 17.66 -1.05
N SER A 198 -9.66 17.53 -2.26
CA SER A 198 -8.74 18.51 -2.87
C SER A 198 -9.39 19.47 -3.85
N SER A 199 -10.72 19.42 -4.01
CA SER A 199 -11.46 20.34 -4.88
C SER A 199 -12.42 21.19 -4.05
N ASP A 200 -11.89 22.25 -3.43
CA ASP A 200 -12.74 23.31 -2.94
C ASP A 200 -13.37 24.05 -4.14
N SER A 201 -14.70 24.06 -4.16
CA SER A 201 -15.56 25.04 -4.84
C SER A 201 -15.46 25.18 -6.36
N ALA A 202 -16.07 24.23 -7.08
CA ALA A 202 -16.83 24.55 -8.29
C ALA A 202 -17.94 23.50 -8.47
N GLY A 203 -19.20 23.97 -8.42
CA GLY A 203 -20.37 23.13 -8.53
C GLY A 203 -20.41 22.30 -9.81
N GLY A 204 -20.89 21.07 -9.66
CA GLY A 204 -21.13 20.15 -10.77
C GLY A 204 -21.22 18.73 -10.26
N GLY A 205 -22.39 18.33 -9.77
CA GLY A 205 -22.65 16.94 -9.41
C GLY A 205 -22.41 16.03 -10.60
N ALA A 206 -21.31 15.27 -10.57
CA ALA A 206 -21.12 14.14 -11.47
C ALA A 206 -21.91 12.97 -10.89
N THR A 207 -23.18 12.84 -11.32
CA THR A 207 -23.91 11.58 -11.20
C THR A 207 -23.11 10.50 -11.91
N TYR A 208 -22.53 9.59 -11.12
CA TYR A 208 -21.93 8.36 -11.61
C TYR A 208 -23.00 7.59 -12.40
N MET A 209 -22.74 7.30 -13.67
CA MET A 209 -23.61 6.44 -14.46
C MET A 209 -23.60 5.05 -13.83
N ASP A 210 -24.72 4.69 -13.23
CA ASP A 210 -25.06 3.31 -12.92
C ASP A 210 -24.87 2.47 -14.19
N GLN A 211 -24.20 1.36 -14.02
CA GLN A 211 -23.78 0.46 -15.08
C GLN A 211 -25.03 -0.09 -15.79
N ALA A 212 -25.41 0.50 -16.91
CA ALA A 212 -26.52 0.03 -17.72
C ALA A 212 -26.31 -1.45 -18.07
N GLN A 213 -27.26 -2.29 -17.63
CA GLN A 213 -27.36 -3.68 -18.04
C GLN A 213 -27.38 -3.75 -19.57
N SER A 214 -26.53 -4.61 -20.13
CA SER A 214 -26.50 -4.88 -21.57
C SER A 214 -27.90 -5.24 -22.07
N PRO A 215 -28.37 -4.70 -23.22
CA PRO A 215 -29.70 -5.00 -23.71
C PRO A 215 -29.81 -6.48 -24.07
N ASN A 216 -30.73 -7.19 -23.41
CA ASN A 216 -31.13 -8.54 -23.79
C ASN A 216 -31.66 -8.50 -25.23
N VAL A 217 -31.05 -9.34 -26.06
CA VAL A 217 -31.48 -9.59 -27.44
C VAL A 217 -32.93 -10.12 -27.41
N CYS A 218 -33.81 -9.40 -28.10
CA CYS A 218 -35.22 -9.72 -28.29
C CYS A 218 -35.43 -11.19 -28.72
N SER A 219 -36.10 -11.99 -27.89
CA SER A 219 -36.72 -13.25 -28.33
C SER A 219 -38.08 -12.96 -28.97
N GLN A 220 -38.28 -13.53 -30.15
CA GLN A 220 -39.40 -13.30 -31.07
C GLN A 220 -40.80 -13.47 -30.48
N SER A 221 -41.69 -12.61 -30.99
CA SER A 221 -43.12 -12.54 -30.76
C SER A 221 -43.87 -13.75 -31.32
N HIS A 222 -44.54 -14.53 -30.46
CA HIS A 222 -45.64 -15.38 -30.88
C HIS A 222 -46.95 -14.59 -30.75
N TYR A 223 -47.46 -14.10 -31.87
CA TYR A 223 -48.83 -13.58 -31.96
C TYR A 223 -49.82 -14.74 -31.95
N ASN A 224 -50.78 -14.69 -31.03
CA ASN A 224 -51.97 -15.55 -31.02
C ASN A 224 -53.20 -14.65 -31.00
N MET A 225 -53.97 -14.65 -32.09
CA MET A 225 -55.38 -14.18 -32.22
C MET A 225 -55.85 -14.66 -33.62
N TYR A 226 -56.98 -15.33 -33.87
CA TYR A 226 -58.24 -15.63 -33.17
C TYR A 226 -58.94 -16.84 -33.86
N PRO A 227 -60.02 -17.41 -33.30
CA PRO A 227 -60.67 -18.62 -33.78
C PRO A 227 -61.76 -18.34 -34.83
N THR A 228 -62.04 -19.32 -35.69
CA THR A 228 -63.32 -19.39 -36.43
C THR A 228 -63.68 -20.83 -36.78
N LYS A 229 -64.83 -21.25 -36.25
CA LYS A 229 -65.76 -22.34 -36.60
C LYS A 229 -65.22 -23.71 -37.04
#